data_AF-A0A2V6F0S2-F1
#
_entry.id   AF-A0A2V6F0S2-F1
#
_cell.length_a   1.000
_cell.length_b   1.000
_cell.length_c   1.000
_cell.angle_alpha   90.00
_cell.angle_beta   90.00
_cell.angle_gamma   90.00
#
_symmetry.space_group_name_H-M   'P 1'
#
loop_
_entity.id
_entity.type
_entity.pdbx_description
1 polymer ?
#
loop_
_entity_poly.entity_id
_entity_poly.type
_entity_poly.pdbx_seq_one_letter_code
_entity_poly.pdbx_strand_id
1 'polypeptide(L)' 'MNADRTLIVVPTYNERENVGALVAQLLQVAPDADVLMVDDNSPDGTLAA' A
#
# COMPACT_ATOMS: atom_id res chain seq x y z
N MET A 1 5.64 4.20 24.78
CA MET A 1 5.10 4.53 23.45
C MET A 1 6.29 4.73 22.55
N ASN A 2 6.46 3.92 21.50
CA ASN A 2 7.58 4.11 20.57
C ASN A 2 7.26 5.36 19.74
N ALA A 3 8.13 6.37 19.79
CA ALA A 3 7.77 7.73 19.38
C ALA A 3 7.63 7.92 17.86
N ASP A 4 8.24 7.05 17.05
CA ASP A 4 8.31 7.23 15.60
C ASP A 4 7.83 5.97 14.85
N ARG A 5 6.51 5.75 14.80
CA ARG A 5 5.91 4.76 13.87
C ARG A 5 5.36 5.49 12.65
N THR A 6 5.85 5.13 11.47
CA THR A 6 5.38 5.67 10.19
C THR A 6 4.32 4.76 9.60
N LEU A 7 3.18 5.33 9.22
CA LEU A 7 2.15 4.67 8.42
C LEU A 7 2.10 5.32 7.04
N ILE A 8 2.34 4.55 6.00
CA ILE A 8 2.19 4.96 4.60
C ILE A 8 0.80 4.55 4.13
N VAL A 9 -0.04 5.52 3.78
CA VAL A 9 -1.41 5.28 3.29
C VAL A 9 -1.42 5.46 1.78
N VAL A 10 -1.89 4.44 1.06
CA VAL A 10 -1.95 4.42 -0.40
C VAL A 10 -3.40 4.19 -0.84
N PRO A 11 -4.12 5.24 -1.28
CA PRO A 11 -5.40 5.06 -1.95
C PRO A 11 -5.19 4.47 -3.35
N THR A 12 -6.07 3.57 -3.78
CA THR A 12 -5.97 2.89 -5.07
C THR A 12 -7.29 2.83 -5.82
N TYR A 13 -7.25 3.00 -7.14
CA TYR A 13 -8.37 2.78 -8.06
C TYR A 13 -7.86 2.27 -9.41
N ASN A 14 -8.22 1.05 -9.80
CA ASN A 14 -7.74 0.41 -11.04
C ASN A 14 -6.20 0.20 -11.12
N GLU A 15 -5.59 -0.23 -10.03
CA GLU A 15 -4.13 -0.37 -9.87
C GLU A 15 -3.68 -1.84 -9.79
N ARG A 16 -4.48 -2.82 -10.23
CA ARG A 16 -4.16 -4.26 -10.13
C ARG A 16 -2.75 -4.60 -10.62
N GLU A 17 -2.28 -3.97 -11.69
CA GLU A 17 -0.96 -4.23 -12.29
C GLU A 17 0.20 -3.57 -11.53
N ASN A 18 -0.09 -2.54 -10.74
CA ASN A 18 0.91 -1.67 -10.12
C ASN A 18 1.06 -1.92 -8.61
N VAL A 19 -0.04 -2.30 -7.94
CA VAL A 19 -0.13 -2.37 -6.47
C VAL A 19 0.95 -3.25 -5.84
N GLY A 20 1.25 -4.41 -6.44
CA GLY A 20 2.27 -5.32 -5.93
C GLY A 20 3.69 -4.75 -6.02
N ALA A 21 4.03 -4.11 -7.15
CA ALA A 21 5.32 -3.49 -7.35
C ALA A 21 5.52 -2.29 -6.42
N LEU A 22 4.47 -1.48 -6.23
CA LEU A 22 4.49 -0.33 -5.34
C LEU A 22 4.74 -0.75 -3.88
N VAL A 23 4.02 -1.75 -3.37
CA VAL A 23 4.22 -2.25 -1.99
C VAL A 23 5.66 -2.75 -1.79
N ALA A 24 6.20 -3.50 -2.76
CA ALA A 24 7.58 -3.96 -2.69
C ALA A 24 8.59 -2.80 -2.63
N GLN A 25 8.41 -1.76 -3.43
CA GLN A 25 9.28 -0.58 -3.43
C GLN A 25 9.16 0.23 -2.13
N LEU A 26 7.96 0.40 -1.59
CA LEU A 26 7.73 1.10 -0.33
C LEU A 26 8.44 0.41 0.83
N LEU A 27 8.33 -0.92 0.92
CA LEU A 27 8.99 -1.72 1.97
C LEU A 27 10.52 -1.80 1.79
N GLN A 28 11.03 -1.61 0.56
CA GLN A 28 12.48 -1.46 0.33
C GLN A 28 13.02 -0.12 0.85
N VAL A 29 12.26 0.96 0.68
CA VAL A 29 12.69 2.31 1.08
C VAL A 29 12.45 2.55 2.57
N ALA A 30 11.36 2.04 3.11
CA ALA A 30 10.93 2.23 4.50
C ALA A 30 10.58 0.87 5.15
N PRO A 31 11.60 0.04 5.48
CA PRO A 31 11.39 -1.32 5.98
C PRO A 31 10.66 -1.39 7.32
N ASP A 32 10.73 -0.32 8.12
CA ASP A 32 10.07 -0.24 9.44
C ASP A 32 8.69 0.44 9.39
N ALA A 33 8.21 0.85 8.20
CA ALA A 33 6.91 1.48 8.05
C ALA A 33 5.79 0.44 7.88
N ASP A 34 4.63 0.75 8.43
CA ASP A 34 3.38 0.06 8.10
C ASP A 34 2.83 0.61 6.78
N VAL A 35 2.29 -0.25 5.91
CA VAL A 35 1.64 0.16 4.64
C VAL A 35 0.16 -0.20 4.69
N LEU A 36 -0.71 0.81 4.54
CA LEU A 36 -2.16 0.67 4.45
C LEU A 36 -2.62 0.98 3.03
N MET A 37 -3.07 -0.06 2.33
CA MET A 37 -3.75 0.07 1.05
C MET A 37 -5.22 0.39 1.29
N VAL A 38 -5.75 1.42 0.64
CA VAL A 38 -7.16 1.83 0.73
C VAL A 38 -7.78 1.73 -0.65
N ASP A 39 -8.62 0.71 -0.86
CA ASP A 39 -9.31 0.54 -2.14
C ASP A 39 -10.51 1.50 -2.27
N ASP A 40 -10.52 2.30 -3.33
CA ASP A 40 -11.63 3.19 -3.69
C ASP A 40 -12.62 2.49 -4.62
N ASN A 41 -13.07 1.30 -4.22
CA ASN A 41 -14.02 0.46 -4.97
C ASN A 41 -13.53 0.10 -6.38
N SER A 42 -12.31 -0.44 -6.49
CA SER A 42 -11.73 -0.79 -7.78
C SER A 42 -12.48 -1.94 -8.46
N PRO A 43 -13.06 -1.74 -9.66
CA PRO A 43 -13.76 -2.80 -10.39
C PRO A 43 -12.81 -3.85 -10.96
N ASP A 44 -11.52 -3.54 -11.06
CA ASP A 44 -10.50 -4.43 -11.58
C ASP A 44 -10.01 -5.42 -10.51
N GLY A 45 -10.44 -5.37 -9.25
CA GLY A 45 -9.90 -6.27 -8.25
C GLY A 45 -8.45 -5.94 -7.87
N THR A 46 -8.12 -4.64 -7.84
CA THR A 46 -6.86 -4.10 -7.31
C THR A 46 -6.41 -4.76 -6.00
N LEU A 47 -7.32 -4.97 -5.05
CA LEU A 47 -7.06 -5.68 -3.79
C LEU A 47 -7.85 -6.99 -3.67
N ALA A 48 -8.17 -7.66 -4.78
CA ALA A 48 -8.82 -8.96 -4.73
C ALA A 48 -7.91 -10.01 -4.07
N ALA A 49 -8.51 -10.91 -3.27
CA ALA A 49 -7.81 -12.01 -2.58
C ALA A 49 -7.44 -13.17 -3.52
#